data_AF-A0A2G9NB27-F1
#
_entry.id   AF-A0A2G9NB27-F1
#
_cell.length_a   1.000
_cell.length_b   1.000
_cell.length_c   1.000
_cell.angle_alpha   90.00
_cell.angle_beta   90.00
_cell.angle_gamma   90.00
#
_symmetry.space_group_name_H-M   'P 1'
#
loop_
_entity.id
_entity.type
_entity.pdbx_description
1 polymer ?
#
loop_
_entity_poly.entity_id
_entity_poly.type
_entity_poly.pdbx_seq_one_letter_code
_entity_poly.pdbx_strand_id
1 'polypeptide(L)' 'MKLEGIREIEIKKDEQGQYKSVRIVFGPHHTINIIKVGKKTEFSIVSTHHGFKADASSVPSELETFIEEIRENHPENRVD' A
#
# COMPACT_ATOMS: atom_id res chain seq x y z
N MET A 1 6.75 -24.54 6.04
CA MET A 1 6.78 -24.29 4.58
C MET A 1 7.07 -22.80 4.40
N LYS A 2 8.17 -22.43 3.73
CA LYS A 2 8.56 -21.03 3.52
C LYS A 2 7.58 -20.40 2.52
N LEU A 3 6.75 -19.48 3.00
CA LEU A 3 5.81 -18.72 2.17
C LEU A 3 6.58 -17.53 1.59
N GLU A 4 7.40 -17.79 0.56
CA GLU A 4 8.17 -16.78 -0.17
C GLU A 4 7.36 -16.26 -1.38
N GLY A 5 7.62 -15.02 -1.79
CA GLY A 5 7.05 -14.41 -3.01
C GLY A 5 5.69 -13.73 -2.86
N ILE A 6 5.10 -13.35 -4.00
CA ILE A 6 3.72 -12.82 -4.08
C ILE A 6 2.77 -14.01 -4.02
N ARG A 7 1.84 -13.98 -3.07
CA ARG A 7 0.98 -15.12 -2.74
C ARG A 7 -0.44 -14.94 -3.21
N GLU A 8 -0.93 -13.71 -3.22
CA GLU A 8 -2.30 -13.38 -3.60
C GLU A 8 -2.34 -11.98 -4.18
N ILE A 9 -3.08 -11.83 -5.28
CA ILE A 9 -3.43 -10.53 -5.85
C ILE A 9 -4.93 -10.53 -6.04
N GLU A 10 -5.63 -9.64 -5.34
CA GLU A 10 -7.05 -9.41 -5.51
C GLU A 10 -7.28 -8.04 -6.12
N ILE A 11 -8.02 -8.00 -7.23
CA ILE A 11 -8.38 -6.77 -7.93
C ILE A 11 -9.90 -6.70 -8.02
N LYS A 12 -10.48 -5.63 -7.48
CA LYS A 12 -11.92 -5.36 -7.58
C LYS A 12 -12.15 -4.16 -8.48
N LYS A 13 -13.11 -4.31 -9.39
CA LYS A 13 -13.62 -3.24 -10.26
C LYS A 13 -15.09 -2.97 -9.94
N ASP A 14 -15.56 -1.77 -10.25
CA ASP A 14 -16.98 -1.47 -10.23
C ASP A 14 -17.68 -1.88 -11.54
N GLU A 15 -19.00 -1.65 -11.59
CA GLU A 15 -19.84 -1.97 -12.75
C GLU A 15 -19.40 -1.21 -14.03
N GLN A 16 -18.68 -0.10 -13.88
CA GLN A 16 -18.14 0.70 -14.98
C GLN A 16 -16.71 0.27 -15.37
N GLY A 17 -16.19 -0.79 -14.73
CA GLY A 17 -14.86 -1.32 -14.97
C GLY A 17 -13.73 -0.53 -14.31
N GLN A 18 -14.04 0.47 -13.48
CA GLN A 18 -13.04 1.26 -12.75
C GLN A 18 -12.51 0.49 -11.55
N TYR A 19 -11.20 0.55 -11.30
CA TYR A 19 -10.59 -0.12 -10.15
C TYR A 19 -11.09 0.49 -8.83
N LYS A 20 -11.64 -0.36 -7.96
CA LYS A 20 -12.14 -0.03 -6.62
C LYS A 20 -11.11 -0.36 -5.55
N SER A 21 -10.43 -1.50 -5.67
CA SER A 21 -9.37 -1.88 -4.76
C SER A 21 -8.38 -2.85 -5.39
N VAL A 22 -7.15 -2.79 -4.90
CA VAL A 22 -6.09 -3.76 -5.14
C VAL A 22 -5.55 -4.21 -3.79
N ARG A 23 -5.45 -5.52 -3.59
CA ARG A 23 -4.82 -6.13 -2.41
C ARG A 23 -3.75 -7.10 -2.88
N ILE A 24 -2.57 -7.01 -2.28
CA ILE A 24 -1.44 -7.90 -2.56
C ILE A 24 -0.98 -8.51 -1.24
N VAL A 25 -1.00 -9.83 -1.14
CA VAL A 25 -0.39 -10.58 -0.03
C VAL A 25 0.95 -11.12 -0.50
N PHE A 26 2.00 -10.89 0.26
CA PHE A 26 3.34 -11.30 -0.10
C PHE A 26 4.18 -11.66 1.12
N GLY A 27 5.22 -12.45 0.88
CA GLY A 27 6.10 -12.97 1.91
C GLY A 27 5.33 -13.73 3.02
N PRO A 28 5.97 -13.85 4.20
CA PRO A 28 5.38 -14.59 5.30
C PRO A 28 4.08 -13.96 5.81
N HIS A 29 4.09 -12.63 6.03
CA HIS A 29 3.04 -11.92 6.75
C HIS A 29 2.87 -10.46 6.31
N HIS A 30 3.02 -10.15 5.01
CA HIS A 30 2.86 -8.78 4.51
C HIS A 30 1.63 -8.63 3.63
N THR A 31 1.03 -7.43 3.66
CA THR A 31 -0.08 -7.06 2.79
C THR A 31 0.01 -5.60 2.41
N ILE A 32 -0.19 -5.30 1.13
CA ILE A 32 -0.44 -3.94 0.63
C ILE A 32 -1.88 -3.85 0.18
N ASN A 33 -2.58 -2.77 0.55
CA ASN A 33 -3.90 -2.47 0.02
C ASN A 33 -3.95 -1.04 -0.53
N ILE A 34 -4.61 -0.89 -1.68
CA ILE A 34 -5.01 0.38 -2.25
C ILE A 34 -6.52 0.33 -2.43
N ILE A 35 -7.25 1.25 -1.80
CA ILE A 35 -8.71 1.23 -1.79
C ILE A 35 -9.24 2.62 -2.14
N LYS A 36 -10.20 2.68 -3.05
CA LYS A 36 -10.95 3.91 -3.35
C LYS A 36 -12.11 4.06 -2.36
N VAL A 37 -12.10 5.12 -1.57
CA VAL A 37 -13.15 5.47 -0.60
C VAL A 37 -13.76 6.81 -1.01
N GLY A 38 -14.88 6.75 -1.74
CA GLY A 38 -15.50 7.94 -2.32
C GLY A 38 -14.56 8.62 -3.34
N LYS A 39 -14.13 9.84 -3.02
CA LYS A 39 -13.15 10.60 -3.84
C LYS A 39 -11.70 10.39 -3.38
N LYS A 40 -11.47 9.66 -2.28
CA LYS A 40 -10.14 9.43 -1.73
C LYS A 40 -9.56 8.11 -2.21
N THR A 41 -8.24 8.06 -2.28
CA THR A 41 -7.44 6.84 -2.47
C THR A 41 -6.70 6.60 -1.15
N GLU A 42 -7.00 5.51 -0.46
CA GLU A 42 -6.30 5.11 0.76
C GLU A 42 -5.26 4.04 0.41
N PHE A 43 -4.03 4.26 0.85
CA PHE A 43 -2.96 3.27 0.83
C PHE A 43 -2.80 2.67 2.23
N SER A 44 -2.49 1.38 2.32
CA SER A 44 -2.02 0.76 3.56
C SER A 44 -0.99 -0.33 3.29
N ILE A 45 -0.06 -0.48 4.23
CA ILE A 45 0.86 -1.60 4.30
C ILE A 45 0.81 -2.19 5.71
N VAL A 46 0.75 -3.52 5.79
CA VAL A 46 0.68 -4.26 7.05
C VAL A 46 1.73 -5.36 7.04
N SER A 47 2.43 -5.51 8.14
CA SER A 47 3.33 -6.61 8.47
C SER A 47 2.90 -7.21 9.81
N THR A 48 2.50 -8.48 9.81
CA THR A 48 1.96 -9.23 10.96
C THR A 48 0.79 -8.53 11.67
N HIS A 49 1.09 -7.60 12.58
CA HIS A 49 0.14 -6.83 13.38
C HIS A 49 0.35 -5.32 13.33
N HIS A 50 1.40 -4.85 12.66
CA HIS A 50 1.75 -3.44 12.56
C HIS A 50 1.62 -2.99 11.11
N GLY A 51 1.26 -1.73 10.94
CA GLY A 51 1.11 -1.15 9.63
C GLY A 51 0.74 0.31 9.77
N PHE A 52 0.74 0.98 8.65
CA PHE A 52 0.17 2.31 8.56
C PHE A 52 -0.77 2.37 7.36
N LYS A 53 -1.64 3.37 7.42
CA LYS A 53 -2.46 3.79 6.31
C LYS A 53 -2.22 5.27 6.07
N ALA A 54 -2.38 5.69 4.84
CA ALA A 54 -2.21 7.08 4.46
C ALA A 54 -3.17 7.44 3.32
N ASP A 55 -3.63 8.68 3.31
CA ASP A 55 -4.24 9.26 2.11
C ASP A 55 -3.17 9.36 0.99
N ALA A 56 -3.54 8.90 -0.20
CA ALA A 56 -2.74 8.92 -1.42
C ALA A 56 -3.55 9.55 -2.57
N SER A 57 -4.44 10.49 -2.25
CA SER A 57 -5.39 11.06 -3.20
C SER A 57 -4.78 12.16 -4.10
N SER A 58 -3.67 12.76 -3.69
CA SER A 58 -3.05 13.93 -4.35
C SER A 58 -1.54 13.98 -4.15
N VAL A 59 -0.89 14.97 -4.78
CA VAL A 59 0.51 15.34 -4.49
C VAL A 59 0.52 16.83 -4.12
N PRO A 60 1.03 17.23 -2.94
CA PRO A 60 1.53 16.34 -1.88
C PRO A 60 0.43 15.51 -1.21
N SER A 61 0.78 14.35 -0.67
CA SER A 61 -0.12 13.47 0.10
C SER A 61 0.47 13.11 1.46
N GLU A 62 -0.39 12.61 2.37
CA GLU A 62 0.05 12.00 3.63
C GLU A 62 1.03 10.84 3.37
N LEU A 63 0.79 10.04 2.32
CA LEU A 63 1.71 8.97 1.94
C LEU A 63 3.10 9.50 1.57
N GLU A 64 3.18 10.61 0.83
CA GLU A 64 4.46 11.23 0.47
C GLU A 64 5.19 11.76 1.71
N THR A 65 4.48 12.39 2.63
CA THR A 65 5.07 12.82 3.91
C THR A 65 5.72 11.65 4.65
N PHE A 66 5.04 10.50 4.76
CA PHE A 66 5.61 9.32 5.40
C PHE A 66 6.80 8.72 4.63
N ILE A 67 6.77 8.77 3.30
CA ILE A 67 7.90 8.34 2.47
C ILE A 67 9.12 9.22 2.78
N GLU A 68 8.95 10.55 2.81
CA GLU A 68 10.06 11.46 3.12
C GLU A 68 10.59 11.25 4.54
N GLU A 69 9.72 11.07 5.54
CA GLU A 69 10.15 10.74 6.92
C GLU A 69 11.01 9.46 6.96
N ILE A 70 10.64 8.41 6.21
CA ILE A 70 11.44 7.18 6.13
C ILE A 70 12.76 7.45 5.40
N ARG A 71 12.75 8.22 4.31
CA ARG A 71 13.96 8.55 3.53
C ARG A 71 14.96 9.39 4.32
N GLU A 72 14.49 10.25 5.21
CA GLU A 72 15.33 11.05 6.09
C GLU A 72 15.95 10.19 7.20
N ASN A 73 15.18 9.27 7.78
CA ASN A 73 15.63 8.43 8.91
C ASN A 73 16.38 7.16 8.51
N HIS A 74 16.20 6.68 7.27
CA HIS A 74 16.80 5.46 6.74
C HIS A 74 17.35 5.69 5.32
N PRO A 75 18.36 6.57 5.16
CA PRO A 75 18.83 7.00 3.84
C PRO A 75 19.39 5.87 2.98
N GLU A 76 19.88 4.78 3.58
CA GLU A 76 20.37 3.59 2.88
C GLU A 76 19.28 2.81 2.12
N ASN A 77 18.00 3.02 2.48
CA ASN A 77 16.86 2.34 1.87
C ASN A 77 16.16 3.20 0.82
N ARG A 78 16.74 4.35 0.43
CA ARG A 78 16.18 5.21 -0.62
C ARG A 78 16.10 4.46 -1.94
N VAL A 79 15.00 4.70 -2.65
CA VAL A 79 14.74 4.19 -3.99
C VAL A 79 14.45 5.40 -4.87
N ASP A 80 15.44 5.81 -5.67
CA ASP A 80 15.38 6.92 -6.62
C ASP A 80 16.33 6.69 -7.82
#